data_AF-A0A3A6GDW7-F1
#
_entry.id   AF-A0A3A6GDW7-F1
#
_cell.length_a   1.000
_cell.length_b   1.000
_cell.length_c   1.000
_cell.angle_alpha   90.00
_cell.angle_beta   90.00
_cell.angle_gamma   90.00
#
_symmetry.space_group_name_H-M   'P 1'
#
loop_
_entity.id
_entity.type
_entity.pdbx_description
1 polymer ?
#
loop_
_entity_poly.entity_id
_entity_poly.type
_entity_poly.pdbx_seq_one_letter_code
_entity_poly.pdbx_strand_id
1 'polypeptide(L)'
;MHLIKDENGNVIPHGSDHHHDHEHGHEHCGSCNSDCQGNCTDEVVALLNYMLSHNEHHAEELDQMAENLEKLGMPDAAKTIKEGVADFKKGNMRLGLALTLVKEHLKEA
;
A
#
# COMPACT_ATOMS: atom_id res chain seq x y z
N MET A 1 -5.62 -14.67 11.30
CA MET A 1 -4.49 -15.63 11.38
C MET A 1 -4.97 -17.02 11.01
N HIS A 2 -4.57 -17.55 9.85
CA HIS A 2 -4.75 -18.96 9.53
C HIS A 2 -3.60 -19.74 10.19
N LEU A 3 -3.91 -20.58 11.17
CA LEU A 3 -2.92 -21.41 11.86
C LEU A 3 -2.76 -22.73 11.09
N ILE A 4 -1.66 -22.89 10.36
CA ILE A 4 -1.31 -24.15 9.70
C ILE A 4 -0.58 -25.02 10.72
N LYS A 5 -1.10 -26.22 10.93
CA LYS A 5 -0.54 -27.23 11.84
C LYS A 5 0.13 -28.32 11.02
N ASP A 6 1.24 -28.85 11.52
CA ASP A 6 1.83 -30.07 10.97
C ASP A 6 0.93 -31.29 11.23
N GLU A 7 1.32 -32.42 10.64
CA GLU A 7 0.67 -33.73 10.81
C GLU A 7 0.61 -34.22 12.27
N ASN A 8 1.37 -33.60 13.17
CA ASN A 8 1.41 -33.90 14.60
C ASN A 8 0.68 -32.83 15.45
N GLY A 9 0.04 -31.86 14.81
CA GLY A 9 -0.75 -30.81 15.46
C GLY A 9 0.06 -29.62 15.99
N ASN A 10 1.38 -29.57 15.75
CA ASN A 10 2.21 -28.45 16.17
C ASN A 10 2.10 -27.29 15.18
N VAL A 11 2.10 -26.07 15.70
CA VAL A 11 2.09 -24.86 14.88
C VAL A 11 3.46 -24.68 14.24
N ILE A 12 3.52 -24.75 12.91
CA ILE A 12 4.74 -24.45 12.17
C ILE A 12 4.88 -22.92 12.14
N PRO A 13 5.96 -22.34 12.69
CA PRO A 13 6.21 -20.92 12.56
C PRO A 13 6.62 -20.67 11.10
N HIS A 14 5.73 -20.09 10.31
CA HIS A 14 6.10 -19.61 8.99
C HIS A 14 7.01 -18.40 9.18
N GLY A 15 8.31 -18.61 9.08
CA GLY A 15 9.30 -17.55 9.07
C GLY A 15 9.13 -16.68 7.84
N SER A 16 8.36 -15.61 7.98
CA SER A 16 8.73 -14.31 7.45
C SER A 16 8.09 -13.28 8.37
N ASP A 17 8.93 -12.40 8.89
CA ASP A 17 8.60 -11.26 9.73
C ASP A 17 7.86 -10.21 8.89
N HIS A 18 6.67 -10.59 8.42
CA HIS A 18 5.70 -9.69 7.82
C HIS A 18 4.56 -9.55 8.80
N HIS A 19 4.87 -8.89 9.94
CA HIS A 19 3.86 -8.23 10.74
C HIS A 19 3.29 -7.09 9.88
N HIS A 20 2.40 -7.42 8.96
CA HIS A 20 1.46 -6.43 8.43
C HIS A 20 0.44 -6.18 9.55
N ASP A 21 0.86 -5.43 10.57
CA ASP A 21 -0.06 -4.69 11.42
C ASP A 21 -0.74 -3.66 10.53
N HIS A 22 -1.75 -4.11 9.79
CA HIS A 22 -2.75 -3.20 9.24
C HIS A 22 -3.70 -2.84 10.38
N GLU A 23 -3.18 -2.12 11.37
CA GLU A 23 -4.00 -1.35 12.29
C GLU A 23 -4.60 -0.20 11.46
N HIS A 24 -5.73 -0.45 10.79
CA HIS A 24 -6.54 0.58 10.15
C HIS A 24 -7.29 1.39 11.23
N GLY A 25 -6.55 1.94 12.20
CA GLY A 25 -7.01 2.90 13.18
C GLY A 25 -6.85 4.32 12.66
N HIS A 26 -7.38 4.60 11.48
CA HIS A 26 -7.35 5.93 10.90
C HIS A 26 -8.73 6.59 11.05
N GLU A 27 -9.00 7.17 12.23
CA GLU A 27 -10.01 8.22 12.39
C GLU A 27 -9.53 9.48 11.66
N HIS A 28 -9.47 9.44 10.34
CA HIS A 28 -9.29 10.63 9.53
C HIS A 28 -10.56 11.46 9.61
N CYS A 29 -10.41 12.78 9.77
CA CYS A 29 -11.51 13.72 9.87
C CYS A 29 -12.49 13.54 8.68
N GLY A 30 -13.60 12.84 8.90
CA GLY A 30 -14.57 12.46 7.84
C GLY A 30 -15.32 13.64 7.22
N SER A 31 -15.00 14.87 7.61
CA SER A 31 -15.60 16.10 7.12
C SER A 31 -14.64 17.26 7.33
N CYS A 32 -14.08 17.81 6.25
CA CYS A 32 -13.45 19.13 6.26
C CYS A 32 -14.52 20.21 6.51
N ASN A 33 -15.05 20.26 7.74
CA ASN A 33 -15.96 21.31 8.15
C ASN A 33 -15.16 22.60 8.42
N SER A 34 -15.83 23.75 8.32
CA SER A 34 -15.24 25.10 8.27
C SER A 34 -14.25 25.46 9.41
N ASP A 35 -14.20 24.67 10.49
CA ASP A 35 -13.42 24.96 11.70
C ASP A 35 -12.05 24.23 11.75
N CYS A 36 -11.68 23.42 10.75
CA CYS A 36 -10.43 22.62 10.74
C CYS A 36 -9.37 23.09 9.71
N GLN A 37 -9.33 24.38 9.40
CA GLN A 37 -8.54 24.94 8.29
C GLN A 37 -7.02 24.89 8.47
N GLY A 38 -6.49 24.67 9.68
CA GLY A 38 -5.04 24.67 9.94
C GLY A 38 -4.36 23.30 9.96
N ASN A 39 -5.14 22.22 10.08
CA ASN A 39 -4.66 20.88 10.42
C ASN A 39 -5.15 19.80 9.43
N CYS A 40 -6.21 20.07 8.67
CA CYS A 40 -6.67 19.14 7.63
C CYS A 40 -5.75 19.09 6.41
N THR A 41 -5.08 20.19 6.05
CA THR A 41 -4.24 20.26 4.85
C THR A 41 -2.93 19.51 5.03
N ASP A 42 -2.29 19.65 6.19
CA ASP A 42 -1.10 18.87 6.56
C ASP A 42 -1.43 17.38 6.71
N GLU A 43 -2.60 17.04 7.24
CA GLU A 43 -3.10 15.67 7.30
C GLU A 43 -3.30 15.07 5.90
N VAL A 44 -3.89 15.82 4.96
CA VAL A 44 -4.05 15.38 3.56
C VAL A 44 -2.69 15.15 2.90
N VAL A 45 -1.71 16.04 3.11
CA VAL A 45 -0.35 15.85 2.59
C VAL A 45 0.27 14.61 3.21
N ALA A 46 0.21 14.43 4.52
CA ALA A 46 0.74 13.26 5.22
C ALA A 46 0.12 11.96 4.70
N LEU A 47 -1.21 11.94 4.54
CA LEU A 47 -1.95 10.79 4.03
C LEU A 47 -1.58 10.47 2.58
N LEU A 48 -1.46 11.47 1.71
CA LEU A 48 -1.03 11.25 0.33
C LEU A 48 0.40 10.73 0.24
N ASN A 49 1.34 11.21 1.08
CA ASN A 49 2.69 10.64 1.16
C ASN A 49 2.65 9.18 1.63
N TYR A 50 1.87 8.89 2.68
CA TYR A 50 1.70 7.53 3.19
C TYR A 50 1.15 6.59 2.11
N MET A 51 0.05 6.97 1.46
CA MET A 51 -0.58 6.15 0.42
C MET A 51 0.37 5.90 -0.76
N LEU A 52 1.18 6.90 -1.14
CA LEU A 52 2.17 6.73 -2.19
C LEU A 52 3.24 5.70 -1.78
N SER A 53 3.88 5.87 -0.62
CA SER A 53 4.91 4.96 -0.14
C SER A 53 4.39 3.55 0.11
N HIS A 54 3.19 3.43 0.68
CA HIS A 54 2.52 2.16 0.91
C HIS A 54 2.23 1.42 -0.39
N ASN A 55 1.77 2.15 -1.42
CA ASN A 55 1.52 1.55 -2.73
C ASN A 55 2.82 1.17 -3.47
N GLU A 56 3.91 1.90 -3.26
CA GLU A 56 5.23 1.52 -3.80
C GLU A 56 5.70 0.20 -3.20
N HIS A 57 5.60 0.04 -1.88
CA HIS A 57 5.96 -1.20 -1.20
C HIS A 57 5.07 -2.38 -1.66
N HIS A 58 3.76 -2.17 -1.75
CA HIS A 58 2.86 -3.21 -2.28
C HIS A 58 3.17 -3.60 -3.72
N ALA A 59 3.57 -2.65 -4.57
CA ALA A 59 3.97 -2.97 -5.94
C ALA A 59 5.23 -3.84 -5.99
N GLU A 60 6.18 -3.64 -5.07
CA GLU A 60 7.38 -4.46 -4.93
C GLU A 60 7.07 -5.87 -4.42
N GLU A 61 6.22 -5.99 -3.40
CA GLU A 61 5.76 -7.28 -2.87
C GLU A 61 5.02 -8.11 -3.93
N LEU A 62 4.17 -7.47 -4.73
CA LEU A 62 3.45 -8.11 -5.82
C LEU A 62 4.42 -8.56 -6.93
N ASP A 63 5.45 -7.78 -7.24
CA ASP A 63 6.46 -8.17 -8.24
C ASP A 63 7.25 -9.40 -7.75
N GLN A 64 7.64 -9.42 -6.48
CA GLN A 64 8.29 -10.58 -5.86
C GLN A 64 7.36 -11.81 -5.86
N MET A 65 6.06 -11.62 -5.61
CA MET A 65 5.07 -12.69 -5.71
C MET A 65 4.97 -13.25 -7.14
N ALA A 66 5.00 -12.38 -8.15
CA ALA A 66 5.02 -12.80 -9.54
C ALA A 66 6.26 -13.65 -9.87
N GLU A 67 7.44 -13.28 -9.39
CA GLU A 67 8.65 -14.10 -9.55
C GLU A 67 8.51 -15.50 -8.91
N ASN A 68 7.85 -15.58 -7.75
CA ASN A 68 7.60 -16.86 -7.09
C ASN A 68 6.61 -17.72 -7.89
N LEU A 69 5.58 -17.13 -8.48
CA LEU A 69 4.65 -17.83 -9.37
C LEU A 69 5.34 -18.36 -10.63
N GLU A 70 6.29 -17.62 -11.21
CA GLU A 70 7.10 -18.13 -12.32
C GLU A 70 7.90 -19.37 -11.91
N LYS A 71 8.55 -19.34 -10.75
CA LYS A 71 9.31 -20.48 -10.20
C LYS A 71 8.43 -21.70 -9.91
N LEU A 72 7.17 -21.48 -9.55
CA LEU A 72 6.17 -22.54 -9.33
C LEU A 72 5.54 -23.08 -10.63
N GLY A 73 5.95 -22.59 -11.80
CA GLY A 73 5.42 -23.04 -13.09
C GLY A 73 4.04 -22.47 -13.42
N MET A 74 3.70 -21.30 -12.87
CA MET A 74 2.44 -20.57 -13.10
C MET A 74 2.68 -19.24 -13.87
N PRO A 75 3.23 -19.28 -15.10
CA PRO A 75 3.67 -18.07 -15.81
C PRO A 75 2.51 -17.13 -16.17
N ASP A 76 1.31 -17.67 -16.46
CA ASP A 76 0.15 -16.84 -16.79
C ASP A 76 -0.31 -16.02 -15.57
N ALA A 77 -0.32 -16.62 -14.38
CA ALA A 77 -0.65 -15.92 -13.14
C ALA A 77 0.40 -14.85 -12.80
N ALA A 78 1.69 -15.18 -12.94
CA ALA A 78 2.78 -14.23 -12.76
C ALA A 78 2.66 -13.03 -13.71
N LYS A 79 2.34 -13.29 -14.98
CA LYS A 79 2.13 -12.24 -15.98
C LYS A 79 0.96 -11.32 -15.59
N THR A 80 -0.17 -11.88 -15.17
CA THR A 80 -1.32 -11.07 -14.71
C THR A 80 -0.94 -10.19 -13.52
N ILE A 81 -0.16 -10.69 -12.55
CA ILE A 81 0.31 -9.85 -11.43
C ILE A 81 1.24 -8.74 -11.93
N LYS A 82 2.19 -9.03 -12.83
CA LYS A 82 3.09 -8.02 -13.40
C LYS A 82 2.35 -6.91 -14.15
N GLU A 83 1.28 -7.25 -14.87
CA GLU A 83 0.39 -6.26 -15.48
C GLU A 83 -0.30 -5.40 -14.42
N GLY A 84 -0.81 -6.01 -13.35
CA GLY A 84 -1.36 -5.29 -12.19
C GLY A 84 -0.34 -4.36 -11.51
N VAL A 85 0.91 -4.80 -11.33
CA VAL A 85 2.01 -3.98 -10.79
C VAL A 85 2.27 -2.76 -11.67
N ALA A 86 2.24 -2.92 -13.00
CA ALA A 86 2.42 -1.81 -13.92
C ALA A 86 1.29 -0.76 -13.78
N ASP A 87 0.04 -1.21 -13.66
CA ASP A 87 -1.10 -0.33 -13.41
C ASP A 87 -1.01 0.35 -12.03
N PHE A 88 -0.51 -0.35 -11.01
CA PHE A 88 -0.27 0.20 -9.67
C PHE A 88 0.77 1.33 -9.72
N LYS A 89 1.91 1.10 -10.37
CA LYS A 89 2.96 2.12 -10.60
C LYS A 89 2.42 3.33 -11.37
N LYS A 90 1.53 3.11 -12.33
CA LYS A 90 0.83 4.19 -13.04
C LYS A 90 -0.12 4.97 -12.13
N GLY A 91 -0.83 4.29 -11.24
CA GLY A 91 -1.61 4.92 -10.16
C GLY A 91 -0.74 5.80 -9.27
N ASN A 92 0.43 5.30 -8.86
CA ASN A 92 1.37 6.01 -8.00
C ASN A 92 1.90 7.29 -8.64
N MET A 93 2.18 7.29 -9.95
CA MET A 93 2.54 8.53 -10.67
C MET A 93 1.44 9.60 -10.56
N ARG A 94 0.17 9.22 -10.63
CA ARG A 94 -0.96 10.15 -10.48
C ARG A 94 -1.10 10.64 -9.04
N LEU A 95 -0.90 9.77 -8.05
CA LEU A 95 -0.87 10.16 -6.65
C LEU A 95 0.28 11.13 -6.35
N GLY A 96 1.46 10.89 -6.90
CA GLY A 96 2.62 11.80 -6.77
C GLY A 96 2.36 13.17 -7.40
N LEU A 97 1.68 13.21 -8.55
CA LEU A 97 1.24 14.47 -9.16
C LEU A 97 0.23 15.19 -8.26
N ALA A 98 -0.78 14.49 -7.76
CA ALA A 98 -1.78 15.07 -6.85
C ALA A 98 -1.12 15.64 -5.57
N LEU A 99 -0.18 14.91 -4.98
CA LEU A 99 0.61 15.36 -3.84
C LEU A 99 1.41 16.63 -4.15
N THR A 100 1.99 16.73 -5.35
CA THR A 100 2.70 17.93 -5.80
C THR A 100 1.75 19.12 -5.90
N LEU A 101 0.60 18.94 -6.56
CA LEU A 101 -0.40 19.99 -6.72
C LEU A 101 -0.93 20.50 -5.38
N VAL A 102 -1.18 19.61 -4.41
CA VAL A 102 -1.58 20.01 -3.05
C VAL A 102 -0.48 20.81 -2.38
N LYS A 103 0.78 20.36 -2.44
CA LYS A 103 1.92 21.10 -1.86
C LYS A 103 2.13 22.47 -2.51
N GLU A 104 1.91 22.61 -3.81
CA GLU A 104 1.99 23.90 -4.51
C GLU A 104 0.88 24.85 -4.05
N HIS A 105 -0.36 24.35 -3.97
CA HIS A 105 -1.48 25.16 -3.48
C HIS A 105 -1.26 25.69 -2.06
N LEU A 106 -0.66 24.88 -1.18
CA LEU A 106 -0.35 25.30 0.19
C LEU A 106 0.83 26.29 0.30
N LYS A 107 1.69 26.39 -0.72
CA LYS A 107 2.75 27.41 -0.77
C LYS A 107 2.27 28.75 -1.29
N GLU A 108 1.20 28.73 -2.10
CA GLU A 108 0.59 29.91 -2.72
C GLU A 108 -0.53 30.54 -1.87
N ALA A 109 -1.03 29.81 -0.87
CA ALA A 109 -2.03 30.25 0.11
C ALA A 109 -1.41 31.02 1.28
#